data_AF-A0A497RY56-F1
#
_entry.id   AF-A0A497RY56-F1
#
_cell.length_a   1.000
_cell.length_b   1.000
_cell.length_c   1.000
_cell.angle_alpha   90.00
_cell.angle_beta   90.00
_cell.angle_gamma   90.00
#
_symmetry.space_group_name_H-M   'P 1'
#
loop_
_entity.id
_entity.type
_entity.pdbx_description
1 polymer ?
#
loop_
_entity_poly.entity_id
_entity_poly.type
_entity_poly.pdbx_seq_one_letter_code
_entity_poly.pdbx_strand_id
1 'polypeptide(L)'
;MITLKIKDIEKLKKKIGKNNLLIVCGLCPYWNFSVDEIDNLAKRLDAEILKLPAICNRPEIDIKNLNDYDNILVFSCGAGIQIVAETIDMEVIPVVDTTGIGAKLKDNVEIYCKACGNCILDLTAGICPIARCPKGLYNGPCGGVQDGNCELGDRKCVWVLIFERMKKFNQLDDFIKVRIPEMR
;
A
#
# COMPACT_ATOMS: atom_id res chain seq x y z
N MET A 1 -6.13 -6.17 1.73
CA MET A 1 -6.61 -4.78 1.47
C MET A 1 -5.46 -3.96 0.90
N ILE A 2 -5.71 -2.85 0.21
CA ILE A 2 -4.65 -1.95 -0.31
C ILE A 2 -3.89 -1.30 0.85
N THR A 3 -2.56 -1.27 0.77
CA THR A 3 -1.68 -0.60 1.75
C THR A 3 -1.35 0.82 1.30
N LEU A 4 -1.37 1.77 2.23
CA LEU A 4 -1.15 3.19 1.98
C LEU A 4 -0.01 3.71 2.84
N LYS A 5 0.75 4.67 2.32
CA LYS A 5 1.77 5.40 3.08
C LYS A 5 1.52 6.90 2.94
N ILE A 6 1.41 7.60 4.07
CA ILE A 6 1.28 9.06 4.07
C ILE A 6 2.55 9.69 3.48
N LYS A 7 2.37 10.62 2.54
CA LYS A 7 3.46 11.38 1.94
C LYS A 7 4.08 12.35 2.97
N ASP A 8 5.22 12.91 2.63
CA ASP A 8 5.83 13.96 3.45
C ASP A 8 4.91 15.18 3.56
N ILE A 9 4.31 15.36 4.73
CA ILE A 9 3.35 16.42 5.03
C ILE A 9 4.00 17.79 5.02
N GLU A 10 5.25 17.91 5.45
CA GLU A 10 5.94 19.20 5.47
C GLU A 10 6.27 19.65 4.05
N LYS A 11 6.57 18.70 3.15
CA LYS A 11 6.68 18.99 1.72
C LYS A 11 5.34 19.33 1.08
N LEU A 12 4.26 18.69 1.52
CA LEU A 12 2.90 18.95 1.01
C LEU A 12 2.42 20.36 1.40
N LYS A 13 2.59 20.73 2.68
CA LYS A 13 2.23 22.06 3.23
C LYS A 13 2.83 23.23 2.45
N LYS A 14 4.03 23.06 1.88
CA LYS A 14 4.69 24.11 1.07
C LYS A 14 3.98 24.39 -0.27
N LYS A 15 3.02 23.56 -0.66
CA LYS A 15 2.34 23.63 -1.97
C LYS A 15 0.84 23.89 -1.87
N ILE A 16 0.28 23.93 -0.67
CA ILE A 16 -1.17 24.04 -0.44
C ILE A 16 -1.50 25.33 0.30
N GLY A 17 -2.73 25.81 0.14
CA GLY A 17 -3.29 26.98 0.80
C GLY A 17 -3.73 26.69 2.23
N LYS A 18 -4.58 27.58 2.76
CA LYS A 18 -5.05 27.56 4.15
C LYS A 18 -6.50 27.10 4.32
N ASN A 19 -7.24 26.95 3.23
CA ASN A 19 -8.59 26.41 3.22
C ASN A 19 -8.67 25.23 2.24
N ASN A 20 -8.44 24.02 2.73
CA ASN A 20 -8.35 22.83 1.88
C ASN A 20 -9.55 21.89 2.09
N LEU A 21 -9.83 21.05 1.10
CA LEU A 21 -10.76 19.92 1.24
C LEU A 21 -9.99 18.60 1.20
N LEU A 22 -10.21 17.72 2.16
CA LEU A 22 -9.66 16.36 2.20
C LEU A 22 -10.75 15.33 1.91
N ILE A 23 -10.76 14.82 0.69
CA ILE A 23 -11.65 13.73 0.29
C ILE A 23 -11.07 12.40 0.77
N VAL A 24 -11.76 11.72 1.67
CA VAL A 24 -11.33 10.47 2.29
C VAL A 24 -12.18 9.30 1.81
N CYS A 25 -11.55 8.26 1.26
CA CYS A 25 -12.24 7.02 0.92
C CYS A 25 -12.66 6.25 2.18
N GLY A 26 -13.84 5.65 2.18
CA GLY A 26 -14.37 4.90 3.32
C GLY A 26 -13.70 3.54 3.58
N LEU A 27 -12.87 3.05 2.66
CA LEU A 27 -12.28 1.70 2.72
C LEU A 27 -10.77 1.71 2.98
N CYS A 28 -9.96 2.05 1.98
CA CYS A 28 -8.52 1.87 2.07
C CYS A 28 -7.83 2.73 3.16
N PRO A 29 -8.16 4.01 3.41
CA PRO A 29 -7.58 4.81 4.49
C PRO A 29 -7.90 4.23 5.88
N TYR A 30 -9.18 4.02 6.18
CA TYR A 30 -9.63 3.53 7.50
C TYR A 30 -9.16 2.11 7.83
N TRP A 31 -8.74 1.35 6.82
CA TRP A 31 -8.09 0.07 7.08
C TRP A 31 -6.61 0.22 7.45
N ASN A 32 -5.92 1.22 6.91
CA ASN A 32 -4.51 1.51 7.19
C ASN A 32 -4.30 2.36 8.45
N PHE A 33 -5.23 3.27 8.75
CA PHE A 33 -5.10 4.29 9.78
C PHE A 33 -6.36 4.35 10.64
N SER A 34 -6.17 4.68 11.91
CA SER A 34 -7.27 4.99 12.83
C SER A 34 -7.98 6.29 12.44
N VAL A 35 -9.17 6.48 13.00
CA VAL A 35 -9.94 7.73 12.83
C VAL A 35 -9.13 8.93 13.34
N ASP A 36 -8.53 8.80 14.53
CA ASP A 36 -7.73 9.87 15.14
C ASP A 36 -6.53 10.27 14.28
N GLU A 37 -5.86 9.32 13.63
CA GLU A 37 -4.76 9.62 12.71
C GLU A 37 -5.22 10.41 11.48
N ILE A 38 -6.38 10.06 10.92
CA ILE A 38 -6.97 10.76 9.78
C ILE A 38 -7.40 12.18 10.19
N ASP A 39 -8.06 12.33 11.33
CA ASP A 39 -8.51 13.63 11.84
C ASP A 39 -7.33 14.55 12.15
N ASN A 40 -6.27 14.01 12.77
CA ASN A 40 -5.04 14.75 13.04
C ASN A 40 -4.33 15.15 11.74
N LEU A 41 -4.36 14.30 10.72
CA LEU A 41 -3.81 14.64 9.41
C LEU A 41 -4.59 15.79 8.76
N ALA A 42 -5.92 15.73 8.77
CA ALA A 42 -6.77 16.80 8.21
C ALA A 42 -6.51 18.14 8.89
N LYS A 43 -6.43 18.15 10.24
CA LYS A 43 -6.05 19.35 11.01
C LYS A 43 -4.69 19.88 10.62
N ARG A 44 -3.69 19.00 10.43
CA ARG A 44 -2.36 19.43 9.97
C ARG A 44 -2.40 20.00 8.56
N LEU A 45 -3.32 19.59 7.72
CA LEU A 45 -3.45 20.07 6.34
C LEU A 45 -4.40 21.26 6.21
N ASP A 46 -4.89 21.83 7.32
CA ASP A 46 -5.89 22.90 7.32
C ASP A 46 -7.08 22.54 6.40
N ALA A 47 -7.56 21.30 6.53
CA ALA A 47 -8.51 20.69 5.61
C ALA A 47 -9.81 20.23 6.28
N GLU A 48 -10.94 20.52 5.63
CA GLU A 48 -12.23 19.91 5.95
C GLU A 48 -12.30 18.47 5.42
N ILE A 49 -12.89 17.53 6.15
CA ILE A 49 -13.02 16.14 5.69
C ILE A 49 -14.34 15.94 4.96
N LEU A 50 -14.27 15.51 3.71
CA LEU A 50 -15.39 14.89 3.00
C LEU A 50 -15.16 13.38 2.91
N LYS A 51 -15.94 12.61 3.65
CA LYS A 51 -15.91 11.15 3.58
C LYS A 51 -16.81 10.65 2.46
N LEU A 52 -16.22 9.97 1.49
CA LEU A 52 -16.93 9.22 0.47
C LEU A 52 -16.93 7.72 0.83
N PRO A 53 -17.90 6.92 0.34
CA PRO A 53 -17.92 5.48 0.54
C PRO A 53 -16.78 4.81 -0.25
N ALA A 54 -17.03 3.67 -0.88
CA ALA A 54 -16.06 3.03 -1.76
C ALA A 54 -15.90 3.85 -3.05
N ILE A 55 -14.91 4.75 -3.11
CA ILE A 55 -14.65 5.59 -4.31
C ILE A 55 -14.47 4.73 -5.58
N CYS A 56 -13.87 3.53 -5.45
CA CYS A 56 -13.73 2.59 -6.56
C CYS A 56 -15.05 2.09 -7.15
N ASN A 57 -16.18 2.27 -6.45
CA ASN A 57 -17.51 1.97 -6.96
C ASN A 57 -18.16 3.19 -7.66
N ARG A 58 -17.40 4.26 -7.91
CA ARG A 58 -17.85 5.50 -8.55
C ARG A 58 -19.15 6.05 -7.91
N PRO A 59 -19.17 6.31 -6.59
CA PRO A 59 -20.32 6.97 -5.98
C PRO A 59 -20.50 8.35 -6.63
N GLU A 60 -21.72 8.88 -6.57
CA GLU A 60 -21.95 10.28 -6.92
C GLU A 60 -21.14 11.18 -5.98
N ILE A 61 -20.38 12.10 -6.56
CA ILE A 61 -19.52 13.04 -5.83
C ILE A 61 -20.16 14.42 -6.02
N ASP A 62 -21.20 14.70 -5.25
CA ASP A 62 -21.82 16.04 -5.20
C ASP A 62 -21.08 16.89 -4.16
N ILE A 63 -20.06 17.61 -4.62
CA ILE A 63 -19.31 18.55 -3.78
C ILE A 63 -19.79 19.96 -4.10
N LYS A 64 -20.74 20.43 -3.31
CA LYS A 64 -21.19 21.81 -3.38
C LYS A 64 -20.00 22.72 -3.02
N ASN A 65 -19.77 23.72 -3.86
CA ASN A 65 -18.76 24.77 -3.67
C ASN A 65 -17.29 24.29 -3.64
N LEU A 66 -16.91 23.36 -4.52
CA LEU A 66 -15.50 22.99 -4.74
C LEU A 66 -14.55 24.19 -4.88
N ASN A 67 -15.03 25.25 -5.54
CA ASN A 67 -14.28 26.48 -5.79
C ASN A 67 -14.01 27.33 -4.54
N ASP A 68 -14.61 27.02 -3.39
CA ASP A 68 -14.34 27.72 -2.13
C ASP A 68 -13.02 27.27 -1.48
N TYR A 69 -12.47 26.13 -1.91
CA TYR A 69 -11.24 25.56 -1.37
C TYR A 69 -10.03 25.91 -2.24
N ASP A 70 -8.91 26.23 -1.58
CA ASP A 70 -7.62 26.48 -2.23
C ASP A 70 -7.09 25.24 -2.95
N ASN A 71 -7.30 24.05 -2.34
CA ASN A 71 -6.82 22.78 -2.87
C ASN A 71 -7.77 21.63 -2.53
N ILE A 72 -7.87 20.67 -3.46
CA ILE A 72 -8.54 19.39 -3.25
C ILE A 72 -7.51 18.30 -2.98
N LEU A 73 -7.43 17.86 -1.74
CA LEU A 73 -6.58 16.78 -1.28
C LEU A 73 -7.35 15.46 -1.31
N VAL A 74 -6.70 14.37 -1.71
CA VAL A 74 -7.35 13.06 -1.78
C VAL A 74 -6.57 12.03 -0.96
N PHE A 75 -7.25 11.47 0.03
CA PHE A 75 -6.78 10.36 0.85
C PHE A 75 -7.46 9.06 0.37
N SER A 76 -6.88 8.46 -0.66
CA SER A 76 -7.35 7.21 -1.25
C SER A 76 -6.20 6.47 -1.96
N CYS A 77 -6.44 5.24 -2.39
CA CYS A 77 -5.52 4.54 -3.28
C CYS A 77 -5.46 5.21 -4.67
N GLY A 78 -4.45 4.83 -5.48
CA GLY A 78 -4.24 5.42 -6.81
C GLY A 78 -5.45 5.34 -7.73
N ALA A 79 -6.27 4.28 -7.64
CA ALA A 79 -7.51 4.18 -8.40
C ALA A 79 -8.56 5.21 -7.94
N GLY A 80 -8.73 5.37 -6.62
CA GLY A 80 -9.68 6.34 -6.08
C GLY A 80 -9.27 7.79 -6.36
N ILE A 81 -7.98 8.09 -6.34
CA ILE A 81 -7.45 9.42 -6.72
C ILE A 81 -7.82 9.74 -8.17
N GLN A 82 -7.60 8.82 -9.11
CA GLN A 82 -7.94 9.02 -10.52
C GLN A 82 -9.45 9.20 -10.73
N ILE A 83 -10.29 8.40 -10.05
CA ILE A 83 -11.74 8.55 -10.14
C ILE A 83 -12.18 9.94 -9.66
N VAL A 84 -11.62 10.45 -8.57
CA VAL A 84 -11.93 11.82 -8.12
C VAL A 84 -11.47 12.84 -9.16
N ALA A 85 -10.25 12.71 -9.69
CA ALA A 85 -9.70 13.58 -10.73
C ALA A 85 -10.56 13.59 -12.01
N GLU A 86 -11.14 12.47 -12.40
CA GLU A 86 -12.06 12.34 -13.54
C GLU A 86 -13.42 13.00 -13.28
N THR A 87 -13.81 13.17 -12.03
CA THR A 87 -15.17 13.59 -11.64
C THR A 87 -15.27 15.09 -11.37
N ILE A 88 -14.16 15.75 -11.03
CA ILE A 88 -14.15 17.18 -10.69
C ILE A 88 -13.24 17.96 -11.64
N ASP A 89 -13.58 19.23 -11.89
CA ASP A 89 -12.81 20.12 -12.76
C ASP A 89 -11.80 20.96 -11.96
N MET A 90 -11.06 20.31 -11.05
CA MET A 90 -10.00 20.91 -10.22
C MET A 90 -8.82 19.96 -10.08
N GLU A 91 -7.62 20.52 -9.89
CA GLU A 91 -6.44 19.71 -9.61
C GLU A 91 -6.58 18.99 -8.27
N VAL A 92 -6.39 17.67 -8.29
CA VAL A 92 -6.37 16.84 -7.08
C VAL A 92 -4.95 16.54 -6.63
N ILE A 93 -4.70 16.65 -5.33
CA ILE A 93 -3.40 16.42 -4.72
C ILE A 93 -3.45 15.13 -3.88
N PRO A 94 -2.72 14.07 -4.25
CA PRO A 94 -2.71 12.84 -3.47
C PRO A 94 -1.91 13.01 -2.17
N VAL A 95 -2.52 12.63 -1.04
CA VAL A 95 -1.89 12.70 0.30
C VAL A 95 -1.13 11.42 0.67
N VAL A 96 -1.41 10.32 -0.04
CA VAL A 96 -0.81 9.01 0.21
C VAL A 96 -0.25 8.38 -1.06
N ASP A 97 0.71 7.48 -0.87
CA ASP A 97 1.20 6.55 -1.88
C ASP A 97 0.54 5.18 -1.69
N THR A 98 0.14 4.53 -2.79
CA THR A 98 -0.25 3.12 -2.77
C THR A 98 1.00 2.26 -2.77
N THR A 99 1.17 1.40 -1.75
CA THR A 99 2.42 0.64 -1.55
C THR A 99 2.31 -0.86 -1.84
N GLY A 100 1.09 -1.37 -2.01
CA GLY A 100 0.81 -2.77 -2.33
C GLY A 100 -0.54 -3.25 -1.80
N ILE A 101 -0.63 -4.57 -1.61
CA ILE A 101 -1.76 -5.26 -1.00
C ILE A 101 -1.23 -5.96 0.24
N GLY A 102 -1.93 -5.81 1.36
CA GLY A 102 -1.46 -6.23 2.65
C GLY A 102 -2.50 -6.91 3.51
N ALA A 103 -2.00 -7.35 4.66
CA ALA A 103 -2.75 -7.93 5.76
C ALA A 103 -2.45 -7.14 7.05
N LYS A 104 -3.43 -7.08 7.94
CA LYS A 104 -3.30 -6.40 9.23
C LYS A 104 -2.76 -7.42 10.25
N LEU A 105 -1.60 -7.13 10.84
CA LEU A 105 -1.01 -7.88 11.93
C LEU A 105 -1.03 -7.01 13.19
N LYS A 106 -2.01 -7.26 14.06
CA LYS A 106 -2.33 -6.40 15.21
C LYS A 106 -2.62 -4.97 14.74
N ASP A 107 -1.80 -4.01 15.16
CA ASP A 107 -1.94 -2.60 14.82
C ASP A 107 -1.17 -2.21 13.55
N ASN A 108 -0.33 -3.10 13.03
CA ASN A 108 0.50 -2.83 11.85
C ASN A 108 -0.11 -3.41 10.57
N VAL A 109 0.15 -2.75 9.45
CA VAL A 109 -0.15 -3.24 8.11
C VAL A 109 1.13 -3.74 7.46
N GLU A 110 1.16 -5.02 7.08
CA GLU A 110 2.27 -5.61 6.33
C GLU A 110 1.90 -5.83 4.86
N ILE A 111 2.85 -5.59 3.96
CA ILE A 111 2.69 -5.82 2.53
C ILE A 111 2.89 -7.32 2.24
N TYR A 112 1.88 -7.95 1.66
CA TYR A 112 1.88 -9.38 1.29
C TYR A 112 1.92 -9.60 -0.22
N CYS A 113 1.55 -8.60 -1.01
CA CYS A 113 1.57 -8.65 -2.46
C CYS A 113 1.92 -7.28 -3.05
N LYS A 114 2.75 -7.27 -4.09
CA LYS A 114 3.18 -6.07 -4.83
C LYS A 114 2.35 -5.80 -6.10
N ALA A 115 1.33 -6.61 -6.36
CA ALA A 115 0.50 -6.53 -7.57
C ALA A 115 1.33 -6.51 -8.88
N CYS A 116 2.43 -7.28 -8.94
CA CYS A 116 3.31 -7.32 -10.12
C CYS A 116 2.71 -8.03 -11.34
N GLY A 117 1.59 -8.73 -11.17
CA GLY A 117 0.92 -9.49 -12.23
C GLY A 117 1.63 -10.79 -12.65
N ASN A 118 2.67 -11.21 -11.93
CA ASN A 118 3.41 -12.46 -12.12
C ASN A 118 3.37 -13.28 -10.82
N CYS A 119 2.23 -13.90 -10.53
CA CYS A 119 2.05 -14.64 -9.29
C CYS A 119 2.83 -15.97 -9.34
N ILE A 120 3.64 -16.23 -8.31
CA ILE A 120 4.41 -17.48 -8.16
C ILE A 120 4.13 -18.18 -6.82
N LEU A 121 3.01 -17.85 -6.17
CA LEU A 121 2.70 -18.35 -4.84
C LEU A 121 2.48 -19.87 -4.82
N ASP A 122 1.98 -20.44 -5.91
CA ASP A 122 1.93 -21.88 -6.13
C ASP A 122 3.33 -22.53 -6.10
N LEU A 123 4.35 -21.83 -6.60
CA LEU A 123 5.73 -22.31 -6.65
C LEU A 123 6.53 -22.06 -5.38
N THR A 124 6.05 -21.20 -4.48
CA THR A 124 6.75 -20.79 -3.25
C THR A 124 5.94 -21.10 -1.98
N ALA A 125 5.16 -22.18 -2.04
CA ALA A 125 4.33 -22.67 -0.93
C ALA A 125 3.43 -21.59 -0.29
N GLY A 126 2.88 -20.69 -1.09
CA GLY A 126 1.96 -19.63 -0.66
C GLY A 126 2.63 -18.43 0.00
N ILE A 127 3.96 -18.28 -0.09
CA ILE A 127 4.71 -17.16 0.50
C ILE A 127 5.34 -16.32 -0.61
N CYS A 128 4.93 -15.05 -0.75
CA CYS A 128 5.46 -14.18 -1.80
C CYS A 128 6.91 -13.77 -1.50
N PRO A 129 7.92 -14.19 -2.28
CA PRO A 129 9.30 -13.81 -2.01
C PRO A 129 9.57 -12.36 -2.41
N ILE A 130 8.83 -11.80 -3.37
CA ILE A 130 8.97 -10.41 -3.83
C ILE A 130 8.42 -9.42 -2.80
N ALA A 131 7.22 -9.67 -2.30
CA ALA A 131 6.55 -8.73 -1.40
C ALA A 131 7.07 -8.81 0.03
N ARG A 132 7.39 -10.02 0.50
CA ARG A 132 7.79 -10.24 1.90
C ARG A 132 9.29 -10.11 2.13
N CYS A 133 10.12 -10.23 1.09
CA CYS A 133 11.55 -9.98 1.20
C CYS A 133 11.82 -8.48 1.09
N PRO A 134 12.56 -7.85 2.03
CA PRO A 134 12.92 -6.44 1.92
C PRO A 134 13.72 -6.10 0.65
N LYS A 135 14.46 -7.07 0.09
CA LYS A 135 15.22 -6.94 -1.17
C LYS A 135 14.43 -7.36 -2.41
N GLY A 136 13.20 -7.86 -2.25
CA GLY A 136 12.37 -8.30 -3.35
C GLY A 136 12.94 -9.46 -4.17
N LEU A 137 13.78 -10.32 -3.57
CA LEU A 137 14.46 -11.38 -4.32
C LEU A 137 13.51 -12.45 -4.84
N TYR A 138 13.61 -12.72 -6.14
CA TYR A 138 12.77 -13.69 -6.85
C TYR A 138 13.27 -15.14 -6.76
N ASN A 139 14.59 -15.34 -6.65
CA ASN A 139 15.22 -16.67 -6.60
C ASN A 139 16.17 -16.76 -5.40
N GLY A 140 15.76 -17.48 -4.36
CA GLY A 140 16.61 -17.80 -3.21
C GLY A 140 17.04 -16.62 -2.33
N PRO A 141 17.73 -16.90 -1.22
CA PRO A 141 18.24 -15.89 -0.28
C PRO A 141 19.44 -15.09 -0.83
N CYS A 142 19.62 -13.85 -0.36
CA CYS A 142 20.69 -12.92 -0.79
C CYS A 142 22.11 -13.20 -0.24
N GLY A 143 22.34 -14.32 0.44
CA GLY A 143 23.57 -14.59 1.19
C GLY A 143 23.63 -13.95 2.59
N GLY A 144 22.93 -12.84 2.81
CA GLY A 144 22.77 -12.18 4.12
C GLY A 144 21.81 -12.90 5.08
N VAL A 145 21.82 -14.22 5.09
CA VAL A 145 21.01 -15.04 6.01
C VAL A 145 21.91 -15.59 7.10
N GLN A 146 21.59 -15.27 8.35
CA GLN A 146 22.34 -15.74 9.52
C GLN A 146 21.37 -16.44 10.47
N ASP A 147 21.64 -17.70 10.81
CA ASP A 147 20.79 -18.54 11.68
C ASP A 147 19.29 -18.55 11.27
N GLY A 148 19.06 -18.51 9.96
CA GLY A 148 17.74 -18.46 9.34
C GLY A 148 17.05 -17.08 9.37
N ASN A 149 17.71 -16.05 9.89
CA ASN A 149 17.20 -14.68 9.99
C ASN A 149 17.72 -13.79 8.85
N CYS A 150 16.98 -12.72 8.56
CA CYS A 150 17.33 -11.73 7.54
C CYS A 150 18.33 -10.71 8.09
N GLU A 151 19.33 -10.29 7.31
CA GLU A 151 20.26 -9.21 7.72
C GLU A 151 19.60 -7.83 7.89
N LEU A 152 18.44 -7.59 7.26
CA LEU A 152 17.76 -6.29 7.26
C LEU A 152 16.73 -6.14 8.40
N GLY A 153 16.97 -6.79 9.53
CA GLY A 153 16.21 -6.60 10.76
C GLY A 153 15.77 -7.90 11.42
N ASP A 154 14.99 -7.77 12.50
CA ASP A 154 14.57 -8.90 13.34
C ASP A 154 13.39 -9.67 12.72
N ARG A 155 13.68 -10.44 11.66
CA ARG A 155 12.71 -11.31 10.99
C ARG A 155 13.36 -12.55 10.41
N LYS A 156 12.61 -13.65 10.31
CA LYS A 156 13.03 -14.82 9.56
C LYS A 156 13.19 -14.48 8.07
N CYS A 157 14.21 -15.06 7.44
CA CYS A 157 14.37 -14.92 5.99
C CYS A 157 13.19 -15.59 5.28
N VAL A 158 12.60 -14.88 4.33
CA VAL A 158 11.43 -15.39 3.59
C VAL A 158 11.72 -16.70 2.86
N TRP A 159 12.92 -16.85 2.31
CA TRP A 159 13.34 -18.09 1.65
C TRP A 159 13.55 -19.26 2.63
N VAL A 160 13.88 -18.99 3.89
CA VAL A 160 13.90 -20.01 4.94
C VAL A 160 12.48 -20.45 5.28
N LEU A 161 11.53 -19.51 5.38
CA LEU A 161 10.11 -19.84 5.58
C LEU A 161 9.53 -20.64 4.41
N ILE A 162 9.89 -20.29 3.17
CA ILE A 162 9.51 -21.05 1.98
C ILE A 162 10.09 -22.48 2.05
N PHE A 163 11.38 -22.62 2.35
CA PHE A 163 12.05 -23.91 2.48
C PHE A 163 11.36 -24.82 3.52
N GLU A 164 11.13 -24.31 4.73
CA GLU A 164 10.49 -25.04 5.82
C GLU A 164 9.09 -25.53 5.43
N ARG A 165 8.33 -24.68 4.73
CA ARG A 165 6.98 -25.00 4.28
C ARG A 165 6.97 -26.01 3.13
N MET A 166 7.88 -25.89 2.16
CA MET A 166 8.03 -26.86 1.08
C MET A 166 8.53 -28.22 1.60
N LYS A 167 9.42 -28.22 2.59
CA LYS A 167 9.84 -29.45 3.30
C LYS A 167 8.66 -30.16 3.94
N LYS A 168 7.76 -29.43 4.60
CA LYS A 168 6.54 -29.99 5.20
C LYS A 168 5.60 -30.63 4.16
N PHE A 169 5.62 -30.15 2.92
CA PHE A 169 4.79 -30.67 1.84
C PHE A 169 5.52 -31.69 0.93
N ASN A 170 6.75 -32.09 1.27
CA ASN A 170 7.58 -32.95 0.42
C ASN A 170 7.80 -32.39 -1.00
N GLN A 171 7.94 -31.06 -1.13
CA GLN A 171 8.13 -30.36 -2.41
C GLN A 171 9.56 -29.79 -2.60
N LEU A 172 10.57 -30.36 -1.93
CA LEU A 172 11.93 -29.78 -1.96
C LEU A 172 12.59 -29.78 -3.34
N ASP A 173 12.21 -30.70 -4.23
CA ASP A 173 12.71 -30.73 -5.60
C ASP A 173 12.30 -29.46 -6.39
N ASP A 174 11.17 -28.84 -6.05
CA ASP A 174 10.73 -27.58 -6.66
C ASP A 174 11.41 -26.36 -6.03
N PHE A 175 11.92 -26.48 -4.81
CA PHE A 175 12.59 -25.39 -4.11
C PHE A 175 13.90 -24.99 -4.81
N ILE A 176 14.66 -25.98 -5.30
CA ILE A 176 15.97 -25.79 -5.94
C ILE A 176 15.89 -25.28 -7.39
N LYS A 177 14.69 -25.24 -7.99
CA LYS A 177 14.51 -24.81 -9.38
C LYS A 177 14.70 -23.29 -9.51
N VAL A 178 15.57 -22.88 -10.43
CA VAL A 178 15.68 -21.48 -10.83
C VAL A 178 14.48 -21.12 -11.69
N ARG A 179 13.86 -19.98 -11.39
CA ARG A 179 12.71 -19.47 -12.14
C ARG A 179 13.17 -18.25 -12.92
N ILE A 180 12.90 -18.25 -14.23
CA ILE A 180 13.16 -17.08 -15.08
C ILE A 180 11.97 -16.14 -14.94
N PRO A 181 12.14 -14.90 -14.43
CA PRO A 181 11.06 -13.93 -14.42
C PRO A 181 10.66 -13.60 -15.85
N GLU A 182 9.36 -13.46 -16.11
CA GLU A 182 8.90 -12.91 -17.39
C GLU A 182 9.42 -11.47 -17.54
N MET A 183 10.10 -11.21 -18.67
CA MET A 183 10.46 -9.85 -19.07
C MET A 183 9.18 -9.16 -19.55
N ARG A 184 8.76 -8.10 -18.86
CA ARG A 184 7.64 -7.23 -19.24
C ARG A 184 8.15 -5.83 -19.52
#